data_AF-A0A1A6FYU1-F1
#
_entry.id   AF-A0A1A6FYU1-F1
#
_cell.length_a   1.000
_cell.length_b   1.000
_cell.length_c   1.000
_cell.angle_alpha   90.00
_cell.angle_beta   90.00
_cell.angle_gamma   90.00
#
_symmetry.space_group_name_H-M   'P 1'
#
loop_
_entity.id
_entity.type
_entity.pdbx_description
1 polymer ?
#
loop_
_entity_poly.entity_id
_entity_poly.type
_entity_poly.pdbx_seq_one_letter_code
_entity_poly.pdbx_strand_id
1 'polypeptide(L)'
;MDEGTDARDVLENKLLPLRRGYVGVVNRSQKDIDGKKDIKAAMLAERKFFLSHPAYRHIADRMGTPHLQKVLNQQLTNHIRDTLPNFRNKLQGQLLSIEHEVEAFKNFKPEDPTRKTKALLQMVQQFAVDFEKRIEGSGDQVDTLELSGGAKINRIFHERFPFEIV
;
A
#
# COMPACT_ATOMS: atom_id res chain seq x y z
N MET A 1 -1.33 8.88 39.37
CA MET A 1 -1.70 7.57 39.93
C MET A 1 -2.25 7.85 41.29
N ASP A 2 -3.42 7.29 41.57
CA ASP A 2 -4.00 7.40 42.89
C ASP A 2 -3.18 6.56 43.87
N GLU A 3 -3.14 7.01 45.11
CA GLU A 3 -2.39 6.33 46.16
C GLU A 3 -2.91 4.89 46.33
N GLY A 4 -2.03 3.91 46.13
CA GLY A 4 -2.38 2.47 46.20
C GLY A 4 -2.70 1.79 44.86
N THR A 5 -2.65 2.50 43.73
CA THR A 5 -2.83 1.90 42.39
C THR A 5 -1.53 1.85 41.60
N ASP A 6 -1.31 0.75 40.85
CA ASP A 6 -0.20 0.61 39.92
C ASP A 6 -0.66 0.04 38.57
N ALA A 7 0.16 0.25 37.54
CA ALA A 7 -0.09 -0.20 36.17
C ALA A 7 0.78 -1.42 35.81
N ARG A 8 1.20 -2.22 36.81
CA ARG A 8 2.18 -3.29 36.62
C ARG A 8 1.70 -4.33 35.61
N ASP A 9 0.45 -4.79 35.70
CA ASP A 9 -0.07 -5.81 34.79
C ASP A 9 -0.15 -5.33 33.34
N VAL A 10 -0.31 -4.03 33.12
CA VAL A 10 -0.25 -3.41 31.79
C VAL A 10 1.19 -3.37 31.30
N LEU A 11 2.11 -2.83 32.12
CA LEU A 11 3.52 -2.67 31.73
C LEU A 11 4.26 -4.02 31.58
N GLU A 12 3.80 -5.06 32.28
CA GLU A 12 4.26 -6.44 32.11
C GLU A 12 3.60 -7.15 30.92
N ASN A 13 2.75 -6.45 30.15
CA ASN A 13 2.08 -6.97 28.96
C ASN A 13 1.13 -8.14 29.24
N LYS A 14 0.55 -8.20 30.45
CA LYS A 14 -0.34 -9.28 30.92
C LYS A 14 -1.82 -8.97 30.70
N LEU A 15 -2.23 -7.71 30.91
CA LEU A 15 -3.64 -7.32 30.78
C LEU A 15 -4.12 -7.35 29.32
N LEU A 16 -3.43 -6.62 28.44
CA LEU A 16 -3.69 -6.60 27.01
C LEU A 16 -2.37 -6.80 26.25
N PRO A 17 -2.05 -8.03 25.81
CA PRO A 17 -0.76 -8.31 25.19
C PRO A 17 -0.58 -7.62 23.84
N LEU A 18 0.43 -6.76 23.72
CA LEU A 18 0.88 -6.16 22.47
C LEU A 18 2.14 -6.85 21.93
N ARG A 19 2.23 -6.99 20.60
CA ARG A 19 3.41 -7.57 19.92
C ARG A 19 4.70 -6.83 20.22
N ARG A 20 4.63 -5.51 20.46
CA ARG A 20 5.79 -4.66 20.74
C ARG A 20 5.91 -4.25 22.21
N GLY A 21 5.04 -4.77 23.07
CA GLY A 21 5.00 -4.47 24.50
C GLY A 21 4.66 -3.02 24.83
N TYR A 22 4.86 -2.67 26.09
CA TYR A 22 4.63 -1.33 26.65
C TYR A 22 5.94 -0.75 27.20
N VAL A 23 6.05 0.58 27.14
CA VAL A 23 7.13 1.33 27.79
C VAL A 23 6.50 2.46 28.60
N GLY A 24 6.66 2.41 29.91
CA GLY A 24 6.21 3.46 30.82
C GLY A 24 7.19 4.64 30.82
N VAL A 25 6.66 5.86 30.86
CA VAL A 25 7.45 7.11 30.94
C VAL A 25 6.88 8.01 32.03
N VAL A 26 7.74 8.82 32.64
CA VAL A 26 7.33 9.81 33.65
C VAL A 26 7.74 11.20 33.17
N ASN A 27 6.73 12.01 32.86
CA ASN A 27 6.92 13.36 32.36
C ASN A 27 6.94 14.40 33.48
N ARG A 28 7.32 15.63 33.11
CA ARG A 28 7.22 16.80 34.00
C ARG A 28 5.75 17.07 34.33
N SER A 29 5.47 17.30 35.61
CA SER A 29 4.17 17.78 36.08
C SER A 29 3.94 19.25 35.71
N GLN A 30 2.72 19.76 35.87
CA GLN A 30 2.43 21.19 35.62
C GLN A 30 3.33 22.11 36.47
N LYS A 31 3.51 21.78 37.76
CA LYS A 31 4.42 22.53 38.65
C LYS A 31 5.87 22.49 38.19
N ASP A 32 6.34 21.36 37.67
CA ASP A 32 7.69 21.23 37.11
C ASP A 32 7.86 22.10 35.84
N ILE A 33 6.81 22.24 35.04
CA ILE A 33 6.81 23.08 33.83
C ILE A 33 6.86 24.56 34.21
N ASP A 34 6.00 24.98 35.14
CA ASP A 34 5.95 26.36 35.63
C ASP A 34 7.29 26.76 36.29
N GLY A 35 7.90 25.81 37.02
CA GLY A 35 9.23 25.94 37.60
C GLY A 35 10.39 25.76 36.63
N LYS A 36 10.12 25.61 35.32
CA LYS A 36 11.13 25.42 34.24
C LYS A 36 12.16 24.33 34.54
N LYS A 37 11.71 23.21 35.10
CA LYS A 37 12.57 22.07 35.41
C LYS A 37 13.30 21.57 34.17
N ASP A 38 14.62 21.48 34.31
CA ASP A 38 15.51 21.02 33.25
C ASP A 38 15.20 19.58 32.82
N ILE A 39 15.42 19.28 31.53
CA ILE A 39 15.15 17.96 30.96
C ILE A 39 16.08 16.90 31.56
N LYS A 40 17.36 17.21 31.84
CA LYS A 40 18.26 16.24 32.47
C LYS A 40 17.79 15.90 33.88
N ALA A 41 17.35 16.92 34.63
CA ALA A 41 16.76 16.72 35.96
C ALA A 41 15.47 15.87 35.89
N ALA A 42 14.62 16.08 34.87
CA ALA A 42 13.44 15.25 34.64
C ALA A 42 13.80 13.78 34.34
N MET A 43 14.80 13.53 33.49
CA MET A 43 15.26 12.16 33.19
C MET A 43 15.86 11.45 34.42
N LEU A 44 16.60 12.18 35.26
CA LEU A 44 17.12 11.63 36.52
C LEU A 44 15.99 11.32 37.51
N ALA A 45 14.98 12.19 37.60
CA ALA A 45 13.79 11.95 38.42
C ALA A 45 12.99 10.73 37.92
N GLU A 46 12.83 10.58 36.61
CA GLU A 46 12.20 9.41 35.98
C GLU A 46 12.96 8.12 36.33
N ARG A 47 14.28 8.09 36.15
CA ARG A 47 15.10 6.92 36.50
C ARG A 47 15.00 6.60 37.99
N LYS A 48 15.05 7.62 38.85
CA LYS A 48 14.88 7.44 40.29
C LYS A 48 13.52 6.84 40.62
N PHE A 49 12.44 7.36 40.03
CA PHE A 49 11.08 6.85 40.23
C PHE A 49 10.99 5.35 39.93
N PHE A 50 11.44 4.91 38.75
CA PHE A 50 11.37 3.50 38.38
C PHE A 50 12.24 2.59 39.25
N LEU A 51 13.39 3.08 39.73
CA LEU A 51 14.27 2.32 40.63
C LEU A 51 13.74 2.26 42.08
N SER A 52 13.06 3.31 42.55
CA SER A 52 12.55 3.39 43.92
C SER A 52 11.15 2.79 44.08
N HIS A 53 10.35 2.72 43.02
CA HIS A 53 8.97 2.24 43.11
C HIS A 53 8.92 0.71 43.26
N PRO A 54 8.33 0.16 44.34
CA PRO A 54 8.33 -1.28 44.61
C PRO A 54 7.74 -2.13 43.47
N ALA A 55 6.66 -1.65 42.84
CA ALA A 55 5.98 -2.35 41.75
C ALA A 55 6.74 -2.34 40.41
N TYR A 56 7.73 -1.45 40.20
CA TYR A 56 8.39 -1.27 38.89
C TYR A 56 9.90 -1.51 38.92
N ARG A 57 10.50 -1.69 40.10
CA ARG A 57 11.96 -1.82 40.27
C ARG A 57 12.57 -2.91 39.40
N HIS A 58 11.91 -4.07 39.27
CA HIS A 58 12.38 -5.20 38.46
C HIS A 58 12.26 -4.98 36.95
N ILE A 59 11.45 -4.01 36.49
CA ILE A 59 11.31 -3.64 35.08
C ILE A 59 11.96 -2.31 34.73
N ALA A 60 12.63 -1.64 35.67
CA ALA A 60 13.16 -0.29 35.51
C ALA A 60 14.11 -0.11 34.31
N ASP A 61 14.82 -1.16 33.89
CA ASP A 61 15.73 -1.12 32.73
C ASP A 61 15.01 -1.16 31.37
N ARG A 62 13.74 -1.55 31.36
CA ARG A 62 12.85 -1.56 30.18
C ARG A 62 11.86 -0.39 30.17
N MET A 63 12.05 0.58 31.06
CA MET A 63 11.16 1.72 31.24
C MET A 63 11.93 3.02 31.06
N GLY A 64 11.17 4.11 30.95
CA GLY A 64 11.68 5.47 30.83
C GLY A 64 11.95 5.92 29.39
N THR A 65 12.11 7.22 29.26
CA THR A 65 12.31 7.93 28.01
C THR A 65 13.55 7.44 27.24
N PRO A 66 14.71 7.18 27.87
CA PRO A 66 15.88 6.66 27.15
C PRO A 66 15.64 5.26 26.54
N HIS A 67 14.93 4.39 27.25
CA HIS A 67 14.57 3.07 26.73
C HIS A 67 13.60 3.19 25.55
N LEU A 68 12.58 4.04 25.70
CA LEU A 68 11.61 4.31 24.62
C LEU A 68 12.32 4.80 23.35
N GLN A 69 13.26 5.75 23.47
CA GLN A 69 14.01 6.26 22.33
C GLN A 69 14.79 5.15 21.62
N LYS A 70 15.46 4.27 22.38
CA LYS A 70 16.20 3.12 21.82
C LYS A 70 15.25 2.15 21.10
N VAL A 71 14.11 1.84 21.70
CA VAL A 71 13.10 0.95 21.11
C VAL A 71 12.56 1.56 19.82
N LEU A 72 12.14 2.82 19.82
CA LEU A 72 11.61 3.48 18.62
C LEU A 72 12.63 3.52 17.48
N ASN A 73 13.89 3.86 17.78
CA ASN A 73 14.96 3.83 16.78
C ASN A 73 15.14 2.43 16.20
N GLN A 74 15.23 1.40 17.05
CA GLN A 74 15.38 0.02 16.59
C GLN A 74 14.20 -0.42 15.73
N GLN A 75 12.97 -0.09 16.12
CA GLN A 75 11.78 -0.46 15.38
C GLN A 75 11.71 0.23 14.02
N LEU A 76 12.07 1.51 13.96
CA LEU A 76 12.12 2.25 12.71
C LEU A 76 13.18 1.67 11.76
N THR A 77 14.40 1.43 12.26
CA THR A 77 15.47 0.85 11.45
C THR A 77 15.10 -0.54 10.91
N ASN A 78 14.49 -1.39 11.75
CA ASN A 78 14.04 -2.71 11.31
C ASN A 78 12.92 -2.58 10.27
N HIS A 79 11.94 -1.72 10.50
CA HIS A 79 10.84 -1.51 9.55
C HIS A 79 11.34 -1.03 8.19
N ILE A 80 12.27 -0.05 8.17
CA ILE A 80 12.89 0.40 6.93
C ILE A 80 13.60 -0.77 6.23
N ARG A 81 14.43 -1.53 6.95
CA ARG A 81 15.15 -2.68 6.38
C ARG A 81 14.21 -3.73 5.79
N ASP A 82 13.12 -4.06 6.48
CA ASP A 82 12.19 -5.10 6.08
C ASP A 82 11.32 -4.66 4.88
N THR A 83 11.01 -3.37 4.78
CA THR A 83 10.15 -2.81 3.72
C THR A 83 10.91 -2.39 2.46
N LEU A 84 12.19 -2.06 2.57
CA LEU A 84 13.01 -1.56 1.45
C LEU A 84 13.05 -2.52 0.24
N PRO A 85 13.22 -3.85 0.40
CA PRO A 85 13.29 -4.77 -0.74
C PRO A 85 11.98 -4.79 -1.54
N ASN A 86 10.84 -4.86 -0.85
CA ASN A 86 9.54 -4.83 -1.50
C ASN A 86 9.27 -3.48 -2.17
N PHE A 87 9.67 -2.37 -1.53
CA PHE A 87 9.57 -1.05 -2.12
C PHE A 87 10.40 -0.92 -3.39
N ARG A 88 11.65 -1.40 -3.38
CA ARG A 88 12.53 -1.47 -4.56
C ARG A 88 11.88 -2.27 -5.69
N ASN A 89 11.37 -3.46 -5.40
CA ASN A 89 10.73 -4.31 -6.42
C ASN A 89 9.51 -3.63 -7.02
N LYS A 90 8.71 -2.95 -6.20
CA LYS A 90 7.57 -2.16 -6.66
C LYS A 90 8.00 -1.03 -7.59
N LEU A 91 9.03 -0.27 -7.22
CA LEU A 91 9.58 0.79 -8.08
C LEU A 91 10.13 0.26 -9.39
N GLN A 92 10.80 -0.89 -9.38
CA GLN A 92 11.29 -1.53 -10.61
C GLN A 92 10.14 -1.98 -11.52
N GLY A 93 9.07 -2.55 -10.97
CA GLY A 93 7.88 -2.90 -11.74
C GLY A 93 7.19 -1.67 -12.34
N GLN A 94 7.07 -0.59 -11.57
CA GLN A 94 6.52 0.67 -12.06
C GLN A 94 7.39 1.29 -13.15
N LEU A 95 8.72 1.27 -13.00
CA LEU A 95 9.65 1.75 -14.00
C LEU A 95 9.49 0.98 -15.32
N LEU A 96 9.46 -0.35 -15.27
CA LEU A 96 9.25 -1.19 -16.46
C LEU A 96 7.94 -0.89 -17.19
N SER A 97 6.85 -0.71 -16.45
CA SER A 97 5.55 -0.33 -17.02
C SER A 97 5.63 1.02 -17.74
N ILE A 98 6.27 2.02 -17.11
CA ILE A 98 6.43 3.35 -17.69
C ILE A 98 7.39 3.30 -18.88
N GLU A 99 8.48 2.53 -18.83
CA GLU A 99 9.41 2.37 -19.95
C GLU A 99 8.72 1.80 -21.19
N HIS A 100 7.79 0.86 -21.01
CA HIS A 100 6.99 0.31 -22.09
C HIS A 100 6.10 1.38 -22.74
N GLU A 101 5.41 2.19 -21.93
CA GLU A 101 4.61 3.31 -22.43
C GLU A 101 5.50 4.35 -23.14
N VAL A 102 6.62 4.73 -22.52
CA VAL A 102 7.57 5.71 -23.07
C VAL A 102 8.14 5.23 -24.40
N GLU A 103 8.38 3.94 -24.59
CA GLU A 103 8.85 3.40 -25.88
C GLU A 103 7.88 3.66 -27.03
N ALA A 104 6.56 3.64 -26.77
CA ALA A 104 5.57 4.07 -27.74
C ALA A 104 5.72 5.56 -28.12
N PHE A 105 6.29 6.39 -27.24
CA PHE A 105 6.51 7.82 -27.46
C PHE A 105 7.97 8.20 -27.80
N LYS A 106 8.97 7.32 -27.69
CA LYS A 106 10.39 7.65 -27.95
C LYS A 106 10.63 8.18 -29.36
N ASN A 107 9.84 7.75 -30.33
CA ASN A 107 9.88 8.22 -31.73
C ASN A 107 8.84 9.32 -32.02
N PHE A 108 8.38 10.04 -31.00
CA PHE A 108 7.38 11.11 -31.14
C PHE A 108 8.02 12.40 -31.63
N LYS A 109 7.82 12.70 -32.92
CA LYS A 109 8.02 14.00 -33.51
C LYS A 109 6.63 14.58 -33.82
N PRO A 110 6.17 15.65 -33.14
CA PRO A 110 4.84 16.22 -33.34
C PRO A 110 4.58 16.64 -34.80
N GLU A 111 5.65 17.02 -35.50
CA GLU A 111 5.68 17.56 -36.86
C GLU A 111 5.85 16.48 -37.95
N ASP A 112 5.86 15.18 -37.64
CA ASP A 112 6.12 14.13 -38.64
C ASP A 112 4.82 13.60 -39.29
N PRO A 113 4.49 14.03 -40.54
CA PRO A 113 3.29 13.58 -41.24
C PRO A 113 3.27 12.07 -41.52
N THR A 114 4.43 11.40 -41.61
CA THR A 114 4.47 9.95 -41.87
C THR A 114 3.88 9.13 -40.73
N ARG A 115 3.93 9.65 -39.48
CA ARG A 115 3.39 8.97 -38.32
C ARG A 115 1.86 9.07 -38.23
N LYS A 116 1.26 10.19 -38.66
CA LYS A 116 -0.21 10.32 -38.79
C LYS A 116 -0.74 9.31 -39.80
N THR A 117 -0.06 9.15 -40.93
CA THR A 117 -0.41 8.14 -41.94
C THR A 117 -0.23 6.72 -41.41
N LYS A 118 0.85 6.44 -40.67
CA LYS A 118 1.06 5.12 -40.05
C LYS A 118 0.02 4.80 -38.98
N ALA A 119 -0.33 5.75 -38.13
CA ALA A 119 -1.37 5.58 -37.12
C ALA A 119 -2.74 5.33 -37.76
N LEU A 120 -3.09 6.12 -38.78
CA LEU A 120 -4.32 5.91 -39.54
C LEU A 120 -4.36 4.53 -40.20
N LEU A 121 -3.26 4.11 -40.84
CA LEU A 121 -3.17 2.78 -41.46
C LEU A 121 -3.32 1.66 -40.43
N GLN A 122 -2.66 1.78 -39.26
CA GLN A 122 -2.78 0.80 -38.17
C GLN A 122 -4.21 0.74 -37.63
N MET A 123 -4.89 1.89 -37.45
CA MET A 123 -6.29 1.94 -37.01
C MET A 123 -7.23 1.30 -38.03
N VAL A 124 -7.03 1.56 -39.33
CA VAL A 124 -7.84 0.98 -40.41
C VAL A 124 -7.60 -0.53 -40.51
N GLN A 125 -6.35 -0.99 -40.43
CA GLN A 125 -6.02 -2.41 -40.44
C GLN A 125 -6.59 -3.14 -39.23
N GLN A 126 -6.46 -2.56 -38.02
CA GLN A 126 -7.03 -3.13 -36.82
C GLN A 126 -8.55 -3.22 -36.91
N PHE A 127 -9.21 -2.16 -37.39
CA PHE A 127 -10.65 -2.16 -37.59
C PHE A 127 -11.11 -3.23 -38.59
N ALA A 128 -10.39 -3.39 -39.71
CA ALA A 128 -10.71 -4.42 -40.71
C ALA A 128 -10.60 -5.84 -40.12
N VAL A 129 -9.52 -6.12 -39.38
CA VAL A 129 -9.32 -7.41 -38.70
C VAL A 129 -10.39 -7.65 -37.63
N ASP A 130 -10.70 -6.63 -36.82
CA ASP A 130 -11.73 -6.75 -35.77
C ASP A 130 -13.12 -6.97 -36.37
N PHE A 131 -13.42 -6.33 -37.52
CA PHE A 131 -14.67 -6.53 -38.23
C PHE A 131 -14.77 -7.95 -38.80
N GLU A 132 -13.72 -8.44 -39.47
CA GLU A 132 -13.65 -9.80 -40.00
C GLU A 132 -13.83 -10.83 -38.89
N LYS A 133 -13.08 -10.71 -37.80
CA LYS A 133 -13.21 -11.56 -36.61
C LYS A 133 -14.63 -11.59 -36.03
N ARG A 134 -15.32 -10.45 -36.01
CA ARG A 134 -16.71 -10.37 -35.52
C ARG A 134 -17.72 -11.01 -36.47
N ILE A 135 -17.49 -10.96 -37.78
CA ILE A 135 -18.38 -11.58 -38.78
C ILE A 135 -18.12 -13.07 -38.92
N GLU A 136 -16.88 -13.53 -38.78
CA GLU A 136 -16.52 -14.95 -38.84
C GLU A 136 -16.75 -15.70 -37.51
N GLY A 137 -16.90 -14.96 -36.41
CA GLY A 137 -17.04 -15.55 -35.07
C GLY A 137 -15.73 -16.04 -34.47
N SER A 138 -14.58 -15.62 -35.02
CA SER A 138 -13.22 -15.96 -34.58
C SER A 138 -12.61 -14.90 -33.63
N GLY A 139 -13.43 -14.01 -33.06
CA GLY A 139 -12.99 -12.93 -32.19
C GLY A 139 -12.49 -13.39 -30.81
N ASP A 140 -11.42 -12.76 -30.32
CA ASP A 140 -10.82 -13.03 -29.00
C ASP A 140 -11.71 -12.62 -27.82
N GLN A 141 -12.73 -11.77 -28.07
CA GLN A 141 -13.74 -11.35 -27.11
C GLN A 141 -15.12 -11.83 -27.58
N VAL A 142 -15.49 -13.05 -27.21
CA VAL A 142 -16.82 -13.61 -27.48
C VAL A 142 -17.78 -13.18 -26.38
N ASP A 143 -18.88 -12.52 -26.75
CA ASP A 143 -19.97 -12.26 -25.83
C ASP A 143 -20.63 -13.60 -25.45
N THR A 144 -20.59 -13.95 -24.16
CA THR A 144 -21.10 -15.22 -23.64
C THR A 144 -22.56 -15.15 -23.20
N LEU A 145 -23.14 -13.94 -23.15
CA LEU A 145 -24.53 -13.72 -22.73
C LEU A 145 -25.48 -13.72 -23.91
N GLU A 146 -25.07 -13.13 -25.04
CA GLU A 146 -25.89 -13.04 -26.25
C GLU A 146 -25.14 -13.43 -27.52
N LEU A 147 -25.87 -14.07 -28.46
CA LEU A 147 -25.40 -14.28 -29.83
C LEU A 147 -25.12 -12.92 -30.49
N SER A 148 -23.89 -12.71 -30.91
CA SER A 148 -23.43 -11.46 -31.52
C SER A 148 -22.71 -11.69 -32.85
N GLY A 149 -22.58 -10.62 -33.65
CA GLY A 149 -21.84 -10.62 -34.92
C GLY A 149 -22.31 -11.70 -35.91
N GLY A 150 -21.36 -12.47 -36.42
CA GLY A 150 -21.56 -13.54 -37.39
C GLY A 150 -22.56 -14.60 -36.99
N ALA A 151 -22.53 -15.03 -35.74
CA ALA A 151 -23.42 -16.09 -35.25
C ALA A 151 -24.89 -15.63 -35.24
N LYS A 152 -25.14 -14.36 -34.92
CA LYS A 152 -26.49 -13.77 -35.00
C LYS A 152 -26.98 -13.65 -36.45
N ILE A 153 -26.09 -13.23 -37.36
CA ILE A 153 -26.39 -13.16 -38.80
C ILE A 153 -26.73 -14.56 -39.34
N ASN A 154 -25.90 -15.57 -39.02
CA ASN A 154 -26.11 -16.94 -39.44
C ASN A 154 -27.48 -17.47 -38.97
N ARG A 155 -27.83 -17.23 -37.70
CA ARG A 155 -29.12 -17.60 -37.12
C ARG A 155 -30.30 -16.98 -37.86
N ILE A 156 -30.23 -15.69 -38.19
CA ILE A 156 -31.31 -15.03 -38.94
C ILE A 156 -31.52 -15.73 -40.29
N PHE A 157 -30.46 -16.00 -41.05
CA PHE A 157 -30.56 -16.62 -42.36
C PHE A 157 -31.04 -18.07 -42.34
N HIS A 158 -30.66 -18.86 -41.33
CA HIS A 158 -30.94 -20.30 -41.33
C HIS A 158 -32.11 -20.70 -40.43
N GLU A 159 -32.45 -19.92 -39.41
CA GLU A 159 -33.55 -20.24 -38.48
C GLU A 159 -34.76 -19.33 -38.59
N ARG A 160 -34.62 -18.10 -39.14
CA ARG A 160 -35.74 -17.14 -39.17
C ARG A 160 -36.24 -16.85 -40.57
N PHE A 161 -35.32 -16.57 -41.50
CA PHE A 161 -35.64 -16.25 -42.89
C PHE A 161 -36.47 -17.35 -43.59
N PRO A 162 -36.24 -18.66 -43.37
CA PRO A 162 -37.09 -19.70 -43.97
C PRO A 162 -38.56 -19.65 -43.54
N PHE A 163 -38.86 -19.11 -42.34
CA PHE A 163 -40.24 -18.97 -41.86
C PHE A 163 -40.94 -17.72 -42.41
N GLU A 164 -40.20 -16.72 -42.88
CA GLU A 164 -40.77 -15.49 -43.47
C GLU A 164 -41.06 -15.63 -44.97
N ILE A 165 -40.59 -16.71 -45.61
CA ILE A 165 -40.81 -17.00 -47.04
C ILE A 165 -42.02 -17.96 -47.25
N VAL A 166 -42.69 -18.40 -46.19
CA VAL A 166 -43.90 -19.24 -46.25
C VAL A 166 -45.15 -18.39 -46.05
#